data_AF-A0A3P7KX11-F1
#
_entry.id   AF-A0A3P7KX11-F1
#
_cell.length_a   1.000
_cell.length_b   1.000
_cell.length_c   1.000
_cell.angle_alpha   90.00
_cell.angle_beta   90.00
_cell.angle_gamma   90.00
#
_symmetry.space_group_name_H-M   'P 1'
#
loop_
_entity.id
_entity.type
_entity.pdbx_description
1 polymer ?
#
loop_
_entity_poly.entity_id
_entity_poly.type
_entity_poly.pdbx_seq_one_letter_code
_entity_poly.pdbx_strand_id
1 'polypeptide(L)'
;MIPDTTILNTKTVAEIVRMGYTRIPVYSDGDKNNVTDILFVKDLALLDPDDNFTVKTVCGYHKHPVKFVFNDTPLSILLEAFKKGEGHLAMVKKLNEDEEHDPTYELVGVVTLEDIVEEILQVIQI
;
A
#
# COMPACT_ATOMS: atom_id res chain seq x y z
N MET A 1 3.74 2.49 6.06
CA MET A 1 4.05 3.23 4.82
C MET A 1 5.47 3.76 4.91
N ILE A 2 6.15 3.98 3.78
CA ILE A 2 7.54 4.42 3.72
C ILE A 2 7.69 5.51 2.63
N PRO A 3 8.55 6.54 2.80
CA PRO A 3 8.73 7.54 1.74
C PRO A 3 9.55 6.97 0.58
N ASP A 4 9.26 7.44 -0.64
CA ASP A 4 9.93 7.04 -1.89
C ASP A 4 11.45 7.30 -1.88
N THR A 5 11.87 8.31 -1.13
CA THR A 5 13.27 8.71 -0.91
C THR A 5 14.05 7.80 0.04
N THR A 6 13.41 6.80 0.68
CA THR A 6 14.10 5.90 1.60
C THR A 6 15.18 5.10 0.88
N ILE A 7 16.41 5.13 1.41
CA ILE A 7 17.54 4.33 0.92
C ILE A 7 17.44 2.91 1.48
N LEU A 8 17.55 1.90 0.62
CA LEU A 8 17.47 0.48 0.94
C LEU A 8 18.87 -0.09 1.22
N ASN A 9 19.48 0.36 2.31
CA ASN A 9 20.71 -0.20 2.85
C ASN A 9 20.42 -1.36 3.82
N THR A 10 21.48 -2.03 4.31
CA THR A 10 21.35 -3.22 5.16
C THR A 10 20.47 -2.98 6.40
N LYS A 11 20.57 -1.79 7.00
CA LYS A 11 19.78 -1.45 8.19
C LYS A 11 18.31 -1.29 7.85
N THR A 12 17.97 -0.49 6.83
CA THR A 12 16.58 -0.22 6.47
C THR A 12 15.89 -1.45 5.90
N VAL A 13 16.59 -2.26 5.10
CA VAL A 13 16.07 -3.55 4.61
C VAL A 13 15.79 -4.49 5.78
N ALA A 14 16.70 -4.61 6.75
CA ALA A 14 16.46 -5.43 7.94
C ALA A 14 15.27 -4.93 8.77
N GLU A 15 15.09 -3.62 8.90
CA GLU A 15 13.93 -3.03 9.57
C GLU A 15 12.63 -3.36 8.84
N ILE A 16 12.59 -3.20 7.51
CA ILE A 16 11.43 -3.55 6.66
C ILE A 16 11.05 -5.01 6.85
N VAL A 17 12.01 -5.93 6.78
CA VAL A 17 11.75 -7.37 6.94
C VAL A 17 11.23 -7.68 8.33
N ARG A 18 11.81 -7.07 9.38
CA ARG A 18 11.39 -7.29 10.78
C ARG A 18 9.96 -6.82 11.06
N MET A 19 9.46 -5.82 10.33
CA MET A 19 8.07 -5.37 10.49
C MET A 19 7.04 -6.44 10.07
N GLY A 20 7.44 -7.43 9.26
CA GLY A 20 6.59 -8.57 8.90
C GLY A 20 5.50 -8.28 7.86
N TYR A 21 5.39 -7.05 7.36
CA TYR A 21 4.47 -6.72 6.26
C TYR A 21 5.02 -7.21 4.92
N THR A 22 4.16 -7.76 4.06
CA THR A 22 4.57 -8.21 2.72
C THR A 22 4.45 -7.14 1.65
N ARG A 23 3.55 -6.16 1.85
CA ARG A 23 3.20 -5.08 0.92
C ARG A 23 3.17 -3.78 1.71
N ILE A 24 3.99 -2.82 1.32
CA ILE A 24 4.17 -1.56 2.05
C ILE A 24 3.83 -0.40 1.11
N PRO A 25 2.79 0.40 1.40
CA PRO A 25 2.50 1.57 0.58
C PRO A 25 3.62 2.60 0.66
N VAL A 26 3.95 3.18 -0.49
CA VAL A 26 5.01 4.17 -0.67
C VAL A 26 4.39 5.51 -1.02
N TYR A 27 4.84 6.57 -0.35
CA TYR A 27 4.35 7.93 -0.59
C TYR A 27 5.47 8.87 -1.05
N SER A 28 5.13 9.91 -1.81
CA SER A 28 6.09 10.91 -2.30
C SER A 28 5.85 12.30 -1.71
N ASP A 29 6.80 13.21 -1.92
CA ASP A 29 6.71 14.64 -1.59
C ASP A 29 6.44 14.96 -0.10
N GLY A 30 6.70 13.99 0.78
CA GLY A 30 6.42 14.11 2.21
C GLY A 30 4.93 14.01 2.57
N ASP A 31 4.04 13.85 1.59
CA ASP A 31 2.59 13.76 1.79
C ASP A 31 2.12 12.31 1.80
N LYS A 32 1.62 11.84 2.94
CA LYS A 32 1.09 10.47 3.07
C LYS A 32 -0.21 10.23 2.29
N ASN A 33 -0.90 11.28 1.86
CA ASN A 33 -2.04 11.14 0.95
C ASN A 33 -1.59 10.82 -0.48
N ASN A 34 -0.36 11.20 -0.84
CA ASN A 34 0.21 10.98 -2.15
C ASN A 34 0.93 9.63 -2.26
N VAL A 35 0.14 8.55 -2.20
CA VAL A 35 0.64 7.18 -2.39
C VAL A 35 0.86 6.91 -3.88
N THR A 36 2.09 6.62 -4.25
CA THR A 36 2.50 6.44 -5.66
C THR A 36 2.77 4.99 -6.02
N ASP A 37 3.25 4.18 -5.06
CA ASP A 37 3.70 2.81 -5.31
C ASP A 37 3.39 1.87 -4.14
N ILE A 38 3.57 0.57 -4.37
CA ILE A 38 3.60 -0.45 -3.31
C ILE A 38 4.93 -1.19 -3.41
N LEU A 39 5.72 -1.16 -2.34
CA LEU A 39 6.92 -1.97 -2.20
C LEU A 39 6.53 -3.38 -1.78
N PHE A 40 6.88 -4.38 -2.57
CA PHE A 40 6.72 -5.78 -2.19
C PHE A 40 8.02 -6.24 -1.55
N VAL A 41 7.97 -6.77 -0.33
CA VAL A 41 9.20 -7.15 0.40
C VAL A 41 10.01 -8.22 -0.32
N LYS A 42 9.36 -9.09 -1.10
CA LYS A 42 10.05 -10.08 -1.94
C LYS A 42 10.95 -9.47 -3.02
N ASP A 43 10.70 -8.23 -3.43
CA ASP A 43 11.53 -7.55 -4.43
C ASP A 43 12.90 -7.16 -3.86
N LEU A 44 13.01 -7.11 -2.53
CA LEU A 44 14.28 -6.86 -1.84
C LEU A 44 15.20 -8.10 -1.81
N ALA A 45 14.71 -9.28 -2.20
CA ALA A 45 15.42 -10.54 -2.02
C ALA A 45 16.74 -10.64 -2.82
N LEU A 46 16.81 -9.95 -3.96
CA LEU A 46 17.99 -9.94 -4.84
C LEU A 46 18.70 -8.58 -4.84
N LEU A 47 18.26 -7.65 -3.99
CA LEU A 47 18.84 -6.32 -3.92
C LEU A 47 20.14 -6.39 -3.12
N ASP A 48 21.23 -5.89 -3.71
CA ASP A 48 22.46 -5.65 -2.97
C ASP A 48 22.30 -4.36 -2.15
N PRO A 49 22.33 -4.42 -0.81
CA PRO A 49 22.18 -3.23 0.01
C PRO A 49 23.30 -2.20 -0.17
N ASP A 50 24.46 -2.60 -0.72
CA ASP A 50 25.59 -1.70 -0.97
C ASP A 50 25.34 -0.78 -2.18
N ASP A 51 24.42 -1.15 -3.09
CA ASP A 51 24.01 -0.29 -4.21
C ASP A 51 23.21 0.94 -3.76
N ASN A 52 22.71 0.95 -2.52
CA ASN A 52 21.98 2.07 -1.91
C ASN A 52 20.83 2.60 -2.78
N PHE A 53 20.12 1.72 -3.48
CA PHE A 53 18.93 2.09 -4.24
C PHE A 53 17.87 2.73 -3.32
N THR A 54 17.13 3.69 -3.85
CA THR A 54 15.95 4.20 -3.16
C THR A 54 14.75 3.29 -3.39
N VAL A 55 13.76 3.36 -2.50
CA VAL A 55 12.45 2.71 -2.70
C VAL A 55 11.86 3.09 -4.06
N LYS A 56 11.96 4.36 -4.45
CA LYS A 56 11.53 4.86 -5.77
C LYS A 56 12.16 4.08 -6.93
N THR A 57 13.46 3.81 -6.87
CA THR A 57 14.17 3.07 -7.92
C THR A 57 13.65 1.64 -8.04
N VAL A 58 13.48 0.95 -6.91
CA VAL A 58 13.00 -0.44 -6.88
C VAL A 58 11.54 -0.52 -7.35
N CYS A 59 10.67 0.34 -6.82
CA CYS A 59 9.27 0.40 -7.25
C CYS A 59 9.15 0.77 -8.75
N GLY A 60 9.97 1.69 -9.23
CA GLY A 60 10.01 2.08 -10.65
C GLY A 60 10.43 0.95 -11.59
N TYR A 61 11.20 -0.04 -11.10
CA TYR A 61 11.56 -1.23 -11.85
C TYR A 61 10.41 -2.27 -11.88
N HIS A 62 9.84 -2.59 -10.72
CA HIS A 62 8.81 -3.64 -10.60
C HIS A 62 7.40 -3.20 -10.99
N LYS A 63 7.06 -1.92 -10.78
CA LYS A 63 5.79 -1.28 -11.15
C LYS A 63 4.54 -2.04 -10.71
N HIS A 64 4.52 -2.47 -9.44
CA HIS A 64 3.31 -3.09 -8.88
C HIS A 64 2.14 -2.11 -8.91
N PRO A 65 0.95 -2.53 -9.34
CA PRO A 65 -0.21 -1.64 -9.43
C PRO A 65 -0.68 -1.21 -8.04
N VAL A 66 -0.99 0.09 -7.90
CA VAL A 66 -1.62 0.64 -6.70
C VAL A 66 -3.12 0.67 -6.92
N LYS A 67 -3.87 -0.10 -6.12
CA LYS A 67 -5.33 -0.11 -6.19
C LYS A 67 -5.90 0.93 -5.22
N PHE A 68 -6.71 1.84 -5.73
CA PHE A 68 -7.49 2.79 -4.93
C PHE A 68 -8.98 2.41 -4.99
N VAL A 69 -9.65 2.54 -3.86
CA VAL A 69 -11.10 2.35 -3.72
C VAL A 69 -11.70 3.46 -2.88
N PHE A 70 -13.00 3.69 -3.01
CA PHE A 70 -13.71 4.64 -2.16
C PHE A 70 -14.14 3.99 -0.84
N ASN A 71 -14.27 4.80 0.20
CA ASN A 71 -14.69 4.35 1.53
C ASN A 71 -16.11 3.75 1.57
N ASP A 72 -16.92 4.01 0.55
CA ASP A 72 -18.26 3.45 0.36
C ASP A 72 -18.29 2.24 -0.60
N THR A 73 -17.13 1.79 -1.10
CA THR A 73 -17.04 0.61 -1.97
C THR A 73 -17.45 -0.66 -1.21
N PRO A 74 -18.47 -1.42 -1.66
CA PRO A 74 -18.87 -2.65 -1.00
C PRO A 74 -17.76 -3.71 -0.94
N LEU A 75 -17.60 -4.39 0.20
CA LEU A 75 -16.60 -5.44 0.39
C LEU A 75 -16.74 -6.60 -0.60
N SER A 76 -17.95 -6.90 -1.06
CA SER A 76 -18.21 -7.94 -2.08
C SER A 76 -17.54 -7.61 -3.42
N ILE A 77 -17.58 -6.35 -3.84
CA ILE A 77 -16.92 -5.87 -5.06
C ILE A 77 -15.40 -5.96 -4.90
N LEU A 78 -14.89 -5.54 -3.75
CA LEU A 78 -13.46 -5.57 -3.47
C LEU A 78 -12.92 -7.02 -3.39
N LEU A 79 -13.65 -7.92 -2.75
CA LEU A 79 -13.34 -9.34 -2.72
C LEU A 79 -13.29 -9.94 -4.13
N GLU A 80 -14.25 -9.60 -4.99
CA GLU A 80 -14.27 -10.09 -6.37
C GLU A 80 -13.03 -9.60 -7.14
N ALA A 81 -12.65 -8.33 -7.00
CA ALA A 81 -11.45 -7.78 -7.60
C ALA A 81 -10.18 -8.49 -7.12
N PHE A 82 -10.06 -8.73 -5.81
CA PHE A 82 -8.93 -9.46 -5.24
C PHE A 82 -8.87 -10.93 -5.73
N LYS A 83 -10.02 -11.62 -5.84
CA LYS A 83 -10.10 -12.98 -6.40
C LYS A 83 -9.69 -13.05 -7.88
N LYS A 84 -9.86 -11.96 -8.63
CA LYS A 84 -9.41 -11.83 -10.02
C LYS A 84 -7.90 -11.54 -10.14
N GLY A 85 -7.20 -11.38 -9.02
CA GLY A 85 -5.76 -11.13 -8.99
C GLY A 85 -5.39 -9.66 -9.16
N GLU A 86 -6.33 -8.72 -8.95
CA GLU A 86 -6.08 -7.28 -9.07
C GLU A 86 -5.33 -6.69 -7.85
N GLY A 87 -4.45 -7.47 -7.22
CA GLY A 87 -3.79 -7.16 -5.95
C GLY A 87 -4.58 -7.65 -4.74
N HIS A 88 -3.96 -7.64 -3.55
CA HIS A 88 -4.57 -8.03 -2.27
C HIS A 88 -4.50 -6.92 -1.21
N LEU A 89 -4.13 -5.70 -1.61
CA LEU A 89 -4.10 -4.52 -0.76
C LEU A 89 -4.65 -3.37 -1.58
N ALA A 90 -5.59 -2.62 -1.02
CA ALA A 90 -6.14 -1.42 -1.61
C ALA A 90 -6.02 -0.23 -0.65
N MET A 91 -5.76 0.93 -1.22
CA MET A 91 -5.76 2.23 -0.54
C MET A 91 -7.20 2.77 -0.53
N VAL A 92 -7.72 3.10 0.64
CA VAL A 92 -9.08 3.61 0.79
C VAL A 92 -9.06 5.13 0.78
N LYS A 93 -9.81 5.73 -0.13
CA LYS A 93 -9.97 7.17 -0.27
C LYS A 93 -11.38 7.60 0.14
N LYS A 94 -11.47 8.77 0.74
CA LYS A 94 -12.74 9.45 1.02
C LYS A 94 -12.78 10.75 0.23
N LEU A 95 -13.91 11.02 -0.42
CA LEU A 95 -14.16 12.33 -1.00
C LEU A 95 -14.42 13.33 0.12
N ASN A 96 -13.65 14.41 0.12
CA ASN A 96 -13.87 15.56 0.97
C ASN A 96 -14.39 16.70 0.10
N GLU A 97 -15.68 16.99 0.27
CA GLU A 97 -16.36 18.09 -0.39
C GLU A 97 -16.31 19.30 0.55
N ASP A 98 -15.59 20.33 0.13
CA ASP A 98 -15.57 21.63 0.77
C ASP A 98 -16.37 22.59 -0.14
N GLU A 99 -17.29 23.37 0.43
CA GLU A 99 -18.10 24.31 -0.35
C GLU A 99 -17.26 25.47 -0.93
N GLU A 100 -16.08 25.75 -0.34
CA GLU A 100 -15.20 26.85 -0.74
C GLU A 100 -14.03 26.42 -1.64
N HIS A 101 -13.78 25.11 -1.79
CA HIS A 101 -12.61 24.59 -2.51
C HIS A 101 -12.98 23.42 -3.43
N ASP A 102 -12.12 23.12 -4.41
CA ASP A 102 -12.32 21.95 -5.27
C ASP A 102 -12.32 20.65 -4.43
N PRO A 103 -13.21 19.68 -4.74
CA PRO A 103 -13.27 18.42 -4.00
C PRO A 103 -11.91 17.70 -4.00
N THR A 104 -11.50 17.21 -2.83
CA THR A 104 -10.23 16.51 -2.67
C THR A 104 -10.46 15.05 -2.25
N TYR A 105 -9.48 14.19 -2.55
CA TYR A 105 -9.50 12.81 -2.09
C TYR A 105 -8.50 12.62 -0.97
N GLU A 106 -9.00 12.34 0.23
CA GLU A 106 -8.17 12.04 1.39
C GLU A 106 -7.91 10.54 1.49
N LEU A 107 -6.68 10.15 1.77
CA LEU A 107 -6.37 8.75 2.09
C LEU A 107 -6.77 8.46 3.53
N VAL A 108 -7.79 7.63 3.72
CA VAL A 108 -8.32 7.32 5.06
C VAL A 108 -7.80 6.00 5.63
N GLY A 109 -7.22 5.14 4.79
CA GLY A 109 -6.65 3.87 5.27
C GLY A 109 -6.28 2.88 4.17
N VAL A 110 -6.15 1.62 4.59
CA VAL A 110 -5.90 0.47 3.71
C VAL A 110 -6.85 -0.66 4.07
N VAL A 111 -7.09 -1.54 3.12
CA VAL A 111 -7.84 -2.79 3.32
C VAL A 111 -7.14 -3.91 2.57
N THR A 112 -7.05 -5.08 3.19
CA THR A 112 -6.41 -6.27 2.63
C THR A 112 -7.42 -7.37 2.34
N LEU A 113 -7.04 -8.34 1.51
CA LEU A 113 -7.88 -9.52 1.27
C LEU A 113 -8.10 -10.30 2.56
N GLU A 114 -7.06 -10.37 3.38
CA GLU A 114 -7.05 -11.01 4.69
C GLU A 114 -8.13 -10.40 5.61
N ASP A 115 -8.19 -9.06 5.72
CA ASP A 115 -9.22 -8.35 6.51
C ASP A 115 -10.65 -8.68 6.01
N ILE A 116 -10.86 -8.71 4.70
CA ILE A 116 -12.19 -8.99 4.11
C ILE A 116 -12.62 -10.42 4.40
N VAL A 117 -11.69 -11.39 4.32
CA VAL A 117 -11.98 -12.79 4.62
C VAL A 117 -12.29 -12.97 6.11
N GLU A 118 -11.56 -12.31 6.99
CA GLU A 118 -11.81 -12.32 8.45
C GLU A 118 -13.21 -11.79 8.78
N GLU A 119 -13.60 -10.65 8.20
CA GLU A 119 -14.94 -10.06 8.37
C GLU A 119 -16.07 -10.99 7.87
N ILE A 120 -15.89 -11.65 6.73
CA ILE A 120 -16.90 -12.57 6.18
C ILE A 120 -17.06 -13.82 7.03
N LEU A 121 -15.94 -14.37 7.52
CA LEU A 121 -15.96 -15.61 8.29
C LEU A 121 -16.43 -15.39 9.74
N GLN A 122 -16.49 -14.14 10.24
CA GLN A 122 -16.73 -13.81 11.65
C GLN A 122 -15.77 -14.54 12.60
N VAL A 123 -14.62 -14.98 12.09
CA VAL A 123 -13.64 -15.74 12.87
C VAL A 123 -12.81 -14.72 13.64
N ILE A 124 -13.21 -14.51 14.90
CA ILE A 124 -12.54 -13.75 15.97
C ILE A 124 -13.12 -12.34 16.20
N GLN A 125 -14.31 -12.30 16.81
CA GLN A 125 -14.52 -11.43 17.97
C GLN A 125 -14.48 -12.32 19.21
N ILE A 126 -13.36 -12.28 19.95
CA ILE A 126 -13.26 -12.77 21.33
C ILE A 126 -12.83 -11.60 22.19
#